data_AF-A0ABD3KD02-F1
#
_entry.id   AF-A0ABD3KD02-F1
#
_cell.length_a   1.000
_cell.length_b   1.000
_cell.length_c   1.000
_cell.angle_alpha   90.00
_cell.angle_beta   90.00
_cell.angle_gamma   90.00
#
_symmetry.space_group_name_H-M   'P 1'
#
loop_
_entity.id
_entity.type
_entity.pdbx_description
1 polymer ?
#
loop_
_entity_poly.entity_id
_entity_poly.type
_entity_poly.pdbx_seq_one_letter_code
_entity_poly.pdbx_strand_id
1 'polypeptide(L)'
;MAARKGKPEKFICDRMSKYLPDVFFTSLLGENLAVICSASGNKFLFSGQSKWVASPWPCSMKKALMFLTVVNNSSVEESAKLHSFLPEFLKPETLQHDIPIMDSMATEHLEKEWSPSKDVKVFLSKKYTLHWLVGCSCASKIPTT
;
A
#
# COMPACT_ATOMS: atom_id res chain seq x y z
N MET A 1 -12.60 19.39 5.83
CA MET A 1 -11.69 18.23 5.65
C MET A 1 -11.39 18.05 4.17
N ALA A 2 -10.12 18.14 3.80
CA ALA A 2 -9.61 18.18 2.42
C ALA A 2 -10.06 17.02 1.51
N ALA A 3 -10.30 15.84 2.09
CA ALA A 3 -10.66 14.64 1.34
C ALA A 3 -12.14 14.53 0.94
N ARG A 4 -13.03 15.39 1.45
CA ARG A 4 -14.50 15.23 1.24
C ARG A 4 -14.95 15.38 -0.22
N LYS A 5 -14.15 16.02 -1.09
CA LYS A 5 -14.44 16.20 -2.52
C LYS A 5 -13.77 15.17 -3.42
N GLY A 6 -13.16 14.12 -2.86
CA GLY A 6 -12.50 13.06 -3.63
C GLY A 6 -11.23 13.48 -4.37
N LYS A 7 -10.64 14.63 -4.00
CA LYS A 7 -9.42 15.18 -4.62
C LYS A 7 -8.37 15.53 -3.56
N PRO A 8 -7.84 14.54 -2.82
CA PRO A 8 -6.84 14.79 -1.78
C PRO A 8 -5.55 15.45 -2.32
N GLU A 9 -5.19 15.19 -3.58
CA GLU A 9 -4.03 15.77 -4.25
C GLU A 9 -4.11 17.29 -4.35
N LYS A 10 -5.32 17.84 -4.58
CA LYS A 10 -5.52 19.29 -4.70
C LYS A 10 -5.09 20.03 -3.44
N PHE A 11 -5.29 19.44 -2.26
CA PHE A 11 -4.88 20.04 -0.99
C PHE A 11 -3.37 20.26 -0.88
N ILE A 12 -2.58 19.34 -1.47
CA ILE A 12 -1.13 19.42 -1.50
C ILE A 12 -0.71 20.47 -2.55
N CYS A 13 -1.24 20.39 -3.77
CA CYS A 13 -0.94 21.35 -4.84
C CYS A 13 -1.27 22.81 -4.46
N ASP A 14 -2.43 23.04 -3.84
CA ASP A 14 -2.86 24.37 -3.39
C ASP A 14 -1.88 24.94 -2.34
N ARG A 15 -1.31 24.09 -1.47
CA ARG A 15 -0.33 24.51 -0.45
C ARG A 15 1.06 24.72 -1.01
N MET A 16 1.51 23.86 -1.91
CA MET A 16 2.77 24.07 -2.63
C MET A 16 2.77 25.42 -3.35
N SER A 17 1.62 25.80 -3.92
CA SER A 17 1.44 27.09 -4.60
C SER A 17 1.39 28.28 -3.64
N LYS A 18 0.87 28.09 -2.42
CA LYS A 18 0.67 29.16 -1.42
C LYS A 18 1.89 29.40 -0.53
N TYR A 19 2.63 28.33 -0.21
CA TYR A 19 3.76 28.36 0.71
C TYR A 19 5.05 28.14 -0.06
N LEU A 20 5.81 27.10 0.29
CA LEU A 20 7.01 26.69 -0.42
C LEU A 20 6.70 25.40 -1.19
N PRO A 21 7.13 25.29 -2.46
CA PRO A 21 6.86 24.12 -3.29
C PRO A 21 7.61 22.88 -2.81
N ASP A 22 8.75 23.05 -2.15
CA ASP A 22 9.60 21.91 -1.75
C ASP A 22 9.22 21.32 -0.39
N VAL A 23 8.92 22.17 0.61
CA VAL A 23 8.56 21.74 1.97
C VAL A 23 7.59 22.74 2.59
N PHE A 24 6.49 22.26 3.18
CA PHE A 24 5.59 23.12 3.96
C PHE A 24 5.06 22.43 5.21
N PHE A 25 4.72 23.21 6.23
CA PHE A 25 4.08 22.71 7.44
C PHE A 25 2.56 22.78 7.34
N THR A 26 1.86 21.74 7.79
CA THR A 26 0.40 21.71 7.86
C THR A 26 -0.08 20.85 9.02
N SER A 27 -1.28 21.13 9.52
CA SER A 27 -2.03 20.18 10.34
C SER A 27 -2.82 19.23 9.44
N LEU A 28 -2.67 17.93 9.62
CA LEU A 28 -3.39 16.87 8.92
C LEU A 28 -3.79 15.78 9.91
N LEU A 29 -5.07 15.39 9.90
CA LEU A 29 -5.62 14.35 10.79
C LEU A 29 -5.39 14.62 12.30
N GLY A 30 -5.29 15.91 12.69
CA GLY A 30 -5.08 16.32 14.08
C GLY A 30 -3.61 16.44 14.49
N GLU A 31 -2.68 16.06 13.60
CA GLU A 31 -1.24 16.11 13.85
C GLU A 31 -0.59 17.23 13.03
N ASN A 32 0.40 17.91 13.60
CA ASN A 32 1.23 18.88 12.87
C ASN A 32 2.39 18.14 12.20
N LEU A 33 2.52 18.30 10.88
CA LEU A 33 3.53 17.60 10.09
C LEU A 33 4.16 18.50 9.03
N ALA A 34 5.40 18.16 8.68
CA ALA A 34 6.09 18.71 7.51
C ALA A 34 5.79 17.81 6.30
N VAL A 35 5.27 18.40 5.22
CA VAL A 35 5.11 17.74 3.94
C VAL A 35 6.32 18.08 3.08
N ILE A 36 7.00 17.06 2.60
CA ILE A 36 8.16 17.19 1.70
C ILE A 36 7.70 16.77 0.29
N CYS A 37 7.87 17.65 -0.69
CA CYS A 37 7.38 17.47 -2.05
C CYS A 37 8.49 17.49 -3.12
N SER A 38 9.73 17.76 -2.75
CA SER A 38 10.86 17.85 -3.68
C SER A 38 11.54 16.50 -3.94
N ALA A 39 12.22 16.38 -5.09
CA ALA A 39 13.00 15.18 -5.43
C ALA A 39 14.16 14.93 -4.46
N SER A 40 14.87 15.99 -4.05
CA SER A 40 15.92 15.93 -3.04
C SER A 40 15.37 15.53 -1.68
N GLY A 41 14.19 16.03 -1.33
CA GLY A 41 13.46 15.66 -0.12
C GLY A 41 13.02 14.20 -0.11
N ASN A 42 12.50 13.68 -1.22
CA ASN A 42 12.18 12.26 -1.36
C ASN A 42 13.44 11.40 -1.20
N LYS A 43 14.57 11.79 -1.83
CA LYS A 43 15.84 11.10 -1.61
C LYS A 43 16.25 11.12 -0.15
N PHE A 44 16.12 12.26 0.54
CA PHE A 44 16.38 12.35 1.97
C PHE A 44 15.50 11.38 2.78
N LEU A 45 14.19 11.35 2.54
CA LEU A 45 13.24 10.45 3.19
C LEU A 45 13.58 8.96 3.00
N PHE A 46 14.05 8.56 1.82
CA PHE A 46 14.32 7.15 1.49
C PHE A 46 15.79 6.73 1.69
N SER A 47 16.73 7.67 1.80
CA SER A 47 18.17 7.37 1.95
C SER A 47 18.57 6.95 3.37
N GLY A 48 17.81 7.36 4.38
CA GLY A 48 18.04 6.96 5.77
C GLY A 48 17.00 5.94 6.18
N GLN A 49 17.39 4.66 6.35
CA GLN A 49 16.57 3.65 7.03
C GLN A 49 16.04 4.23 8.35
N SER A 50 14.79 4.70 8.36
CA SER A 50 13.89 4.95 9.50
C SER A 50 14.44 5.63 10.78
N LYS A 51 15.69 6.09 10.83
CA LYS A 51 16.34 6.61 12.04
C LYS A 51 15.90 8.03 12.39
N TRP A 52 15.54 8.82 11.38
CA TRP A 52 15.25 10.25 11.53
C TRP A 52 13.84 10.64 11.12
N VAL A 53 13.15 9.79 10.35
CA VAL A 53 11.81 10.03 9.87
C VAL A 53 10.92 8.89 10.35
N ALA A 54 10.35 9.05 11.54
CA ALA A 54 9.20 8.25 11.92
C ALA A 54 8.03 8.70 11.05
N SER A 55 7.53 7.85 10.17
CA SER A 55 6.26 8.12 9.50
C SER A 55 5.18 8.24 10.58
N PRO A 56 4.62 9.44 10.83
CA PRO A 56 3.73 9.66 11.95
C PRO A 56 2.34 9.22 11.49
N TRP A 57 2.14 7.90 11.37
CA TRP A 57 0.80 7.37 11.17
C TRP A 57 -0.06 7.80 12.37
N PRO A 58 -1.17 8.54 12.15
CA PRO A 58 -2.08 8.90 13.22
C PRO A 58 -2.56 7.66 13.96
N CYS A 59 -2.75 7.76 15.27
CA CYS A 59 -3.16 6.64 16.11
C CYS A 59 -4.45 5.95 15.62
N SER A 60 -5.38 6.71 15.01
CA SER A 60 -6.59 6.18 14.37
C SER A 60 -6.29 5.29 13.17
N MET A 61 -5.31 5.65 12.34
CA MET A 61 -4.90 4.87 11.17
C MET A 61 -4.15 3.61 11.57
N LYS A 62 -3.27 3.69 12.57
CA LYS A 62 -2.59 2.50 13.14
C LYS A 62 -3.61 1.46 13.58
N LYS A 63 -4.63 1.85 14.33
CA LYS A 63 -5.70 0.94 14.80
C LYS A 63 -6.57 0.36 13.68
N ALA A 64 -6.80 1.11 12.60
CA ALA A 64 -7.70 0.70 11.53
C ALA A 64 -7.02 -0.15 10.43
N LEU A 65 -5.75 0.10 10.15
CA LEU A 65 -5.02 -0.53 9.04
C LEU A 65 -4.09 -1.65 9.49
N MET A 66 -3.66 -1.69 10.76
CA MET A 66 -2.83 -2.76 11.29
C MET A 66 -3.74 -3.78 11.99
N PHE A 67 -3.94 -4.93 11.35
CA PHE A 67 -4.84 -5.99 11.82
C PHE A 67 -4.27 -6.69 13.07
N LEU A 68 -4.92 -6.48 14.22
CA LEU A 68 -5.00 -7.24 15.48
C LEU A 68 -3.84 -8.05 16.12
N THR A 69 -2.61 -8.13 15.61
CA THR A 69 -1.46 -8.74 16.35
C THR A 69 -0.34 -7.75 16.69
N VAL A 70 -0.61 -6.46 16.48
CA VAL A 70 0.40 -5.43 16.16
C VAL A 70 0.23 -4.19 17.07
N VAL A 71 -0.02 -4.41 18.36
CA VAL A 71 -0.12 -3.29 19.32
C VAL A 71 1.21 -3.06 20.06
N ASN A 72 2.17 -3.98 19.94
CA ASN A 72 3.37 -3.96 20.79
C ASN A 72 4.72 -3.77 20.07
N ASN A 73 4.77 -3.84 18.72
CA ASN A 73 6.00 -3.60 17.98
C ASN A 73 5.99 -2.21 17.35
N SER A 74 7.15 -1.55 17.33
CA SER A 74 7.27 -0.24 16.68
C SER A 74 6.90 -0.38 15.20
N SER A 75 6.15 0.59 14.66
CA SER A 75 5.77 0.62 13.23
C SER A 75 6.97 0.55 12.28
N VAL A 76 8.17 0.86 12.79
CA VAL A 76 9.45 0.75 12.09
C VAL A 76 9.85 -0.72 11.91
N GLU A 77 9.76 -1.54 12.96
CA GLU A 77 10.18 -2.93 12.94
C GLU A 77 9.31 -3.78 12.01
N GLU A 78 8.03 -3.45 11.90
CA GLU A 78 7.10 -4.17 11.04
C GLU A 78 7.22 -3.78 9.57
N SER A 79 7.46 -2.49 9.31
CA SER A 79 7.82 -2.06 7.97
C SER A 79 9.09 -2.77 7.50
N ALA A 80 10.09 -2.95 8.38
CA ALA A 80 11.29 -3.70 8.08
C ALA A 80 11.02 -5.18 7.79
N LYS A 81 10.15 -5.83 8.57
CA LYS A 81 9.72 -7.22 8.33
C LYS A 81 8.99 -7.38 7.00
N LEU A 82 8.03 -6.51 6.68
CA LEU A 82 7.36 -6.52 5.38
C LEU A 82 8.34 -6.28 4.23
N HIS A 83 9.27 -5.34 4.40
CA HIS A 83 10.33 -5.06 3.44
C HIS A 83 11.32 -6.22 3.28
N SER A 84 11.52 -7.08 4.28
CA SER A 84 12.40 -8.24 4.17
C SER A 84 11.76 -9.43 3.45
N PHE A 85 10.44 -9.58 3.52
CA PHE A 85 9.72 -10.65 2.79
C PHE A 85 9.48 -10.29 1.32
N LEU A 86 9.30 -9.00 1.02
CA LEU A 86 8.95 -8.54 -0.33
C LEU A 86 9.94 -8.99 -1.43
N PRO A 87 11.27 -8.97 -1.23
CA PRO A 87 12.23 -9.45 -2.23
C PRO A 87 12.02 -10.91 -2.60
N GLU A 88 11.64 -11.79 -1.67
CA GLU A 88 11.45 -13.22 -1.97
C GLU A 88 10.20 -13.48 -2.82
N PHE A 89 9.14 -12.71 -2.60
CA PHE A 89 7.94 -12.74 -3.44
C PHE A 89 8.19 -12.14 -4.83
N LEU A 90 9.10 -11.17 -4.95
CA LEU A 90 9.39 -10.47 -6.20
C LEU A 90 10.61 -11.03 -6.95
N LYS A 91 11.18 -12.16 -6.51
CA LYS A 91 12.26 -12.84 -7.21
C LYS A 91 11.78 -13.29 -8.60
N PRO A 92 12.62 -13.19 -9.65
CA PRO A 92 12.26 -13.61 -11.00
C PRO A 92 11.70 -15.04 -11.06
N GLU A 93 12.28 -15.95 -10.26
CA GLU A 93 11.87 -17.35 -10.20
C GLU A 93 10.45 -17.51 -9.63
N THR A 94 10.15 -16.80 -8.54
CA THR A 94 8.82 -16.77 -7.93
C THR A 94 7.79 -16.14 -8.88
N LEU A 95 8.15 -15.04 -9.55
CA LEU A 95 7.27 -14.37 -10.49
C LEU A 95 6.96 -15.22 -11.72
N GLN A 96 7.94 -15.97 -12.25
CA GLN A 96 7.72 -16.88 -13.37
C GLN A 96 6.69 -17.98 -13.03
N HIS A 97 6.66 -18.44 -11.79
CA HIS A 97 5.67 -19.39 -11.29
C HIS A 97 4.31 -18.73 -11.00
N ASP A 98 4.31 -17.57 -10.35
CA ASP A 98 3.09 -16.96 -9.83
C ASP A 98 2.29 -16.19 -10.90
N ILE A 99 2.95 -15.64 -11.93
CA ILE A 99 2.29 -14.86 -12.99
C ILE A 99 1.26 -15.71 -13.77
N PRO A 100 1.57 -16.93 -14.25
CA PRO A 100 0.58 -17.76 -14.93
C PRO A 100 -0.62 -18.12 -14.03
N ILE A 101 -0.38 -18.31 -12.74
CA ILE A 101 -1.45 -18.60 -11.76
C ILE A 101 -2.34 -17.38 -11.58
N MET A 102 -1.75 -16.19 -11.41
CA MET A 102 -2.47 -14.92 -11.37
C MET A 102 -3.31 -14.71 -12.62
N ASP A 103 -2.73 -14.94 -13.80
CA ASP A 103 -3.40 -14.75 -15.09
C ASP A 103 -4.60 -15.70 -15.26
N SER A 104 -4.43 -16.96 -14.89
CA SER A 104 -5.52 -17.95 -14.90
C SER A 104 -6.66 -17.56 -13.94
N MET A 105 -6.32 -17.18 -12.70
CA MET A 105 -7.31 -16.72 -11.71
C MET A 105 -8.02 -15.43 -12.16
N ALA A 106 -7.31 -14.52 -12.82
CA ALA A 106 -7.87 -13.30 -13.35
C ALA A 106 -8.85 -13.60 -14.48
N THR A 107 -8.45 -14.48 -15.42
CA THR A 107 -9.28 -14.91 -16.54
C THR A 107 -10.56 -15.59 -16.05
N GLU A 108 -10.44 -16.53 -15.10
CA GLU A 108 -11.60 -17.19 -14.49
C GLU A 108 -12.55 -16.18 -13.81
N HIS A 109 -12.00 -15.19 -13.10
CA HIS A 109 -12.80 -14.14 -12.48
C HIS A 109 -13.54 -13.29 -13.52
N LEU A 110 -12.87 -12.93 -14.61
CA LEU A 110 -13.45 -12.16 -15.71
C LEU A 110 -14.58 -12.94 -16.41
N GLU A 111 -14.39 -14.22 -16.67
CA GLU A 111 -15.39 -15.07 -17.33
C GLU A 111 -16.62 -15.31 -16.46
N LYS A 112 -16.45 -15.52 -15.14
CA LYS A 112 -17.56 -15.86 -14.24
C LYS A 112 -18.33 -14.64 -13.76
N GLU A 113 -17.63 -13.56 -13.42
CA GLU A 113 -18.23 -12.45 -12.69
C GLU A 113 -18.50 -11.24 -13.60
N TRP A 114 -17.66 -10.99 -14.61
CA TRP A 114 -17.72 -9.75 -15.41
C TRP A 114 -18.35 -9.98 -16.79
N SER A 115 -17.95 -11.01 -17.52
CA SER A 115 -18.44 -11.31 -18.88
C SER A 115 -19.95 -11.55 -18.96
N PRO A 116 -20.61 -12.23 -17.99
CA PRO A 116 -22.05 -12.45 -18.01
C PRO A 116 -22.84 -11.23 -17.51
N SER A 117 -22.15 -10.26 -16.88
CA SER A 117 -22.76 -9.10 -16.24
C SER A 117 -22.87 -7.94 -17.22
N LYS A 118 -24.08 -7.37 -17.35
CA LYS A 118 -24.30 -6.15 -18.16
C LYS A 118 -23.51 -4.95 -17.63
N ASP A 119 -23.28 -4.90 -16.32
CA ASP A 119 -22.52 -3.86 -15.64
C ASP A 119 -21.38 -4.48 -14.82
N VAL A 120 -20.17 -3.95 -14.96
CA VAL A 120 -19.00 -4.42 -14.19
C VAL A 120 -19.00 -3.79 -12.81
N LYS A 121 -19.23 -4.61 -11.77
CA LYS A 121 -19.07 -4.18 -10.38
C LYS A 121 -17.59 -4.24 -10.00
N VAL A 122 -16.89 -3.12 -10.10
CA VAL A 122 -15.45 -3.00 -9.78
C VAL A 122 -15.11 -3.50 -8.37
N PHE A 123 -16.05 -3.46 -7.41
CA PHE A 123 -15.83 -4.05 -6.09
C PHE A 123 -15.46 -5.54 -6.12
N LEU A 124 -15.86 -6.28 -7.17
CA LEU A 124 -15.52 -7.69 -7.36
C LEU A 124 -14.02 -7.90 -7.61
N SER A 125 -13.28 -6.89 -8.09
CA SER A 125 -11.81 -6.96 -8.19
C SER A 125 -11.14 -7.16 -6.84
N LYS A 126 -11.74 -6.64 -5.75
CA LYS A 126 -11.25 -6.87 -4.39
C LYS A 126 -11.39 -8.34 -3.98
N LYS A 127 -12.45 -9.03 -4.43
CA LYS A 127 -12.61 -10.46 -4.19
C LYS A 127 -11.52 -11.26 -4.90
N TYR A 128 -11.22 -10.90 -6.14
CA TYR A 128 -10.10 -11.48 -6.89
C TYR A 128 -8.76 -11.29 -6.14
N THR A 129 -8.43 -10.07 -5.71
CA THR A 129 -7.18 -9.81 -4.97
C THR A 129 -7.11 -10.60 -3.66
N LEU A 130 -8.22 -10.71 -2.92
CA LEU A 130 -8.26 -11.53 -1.70
C LEU A 130 -8.12 -13.02 -2.00
N HIS A 131 -8.75 -13.50 -3.08
CA HIS A 131 -8.66 -14.90 -3.50
C HIS A 131 -7.22 -15.26 -3.91
N TRP A 132 -6.54 -14.35 -4.62
CA TRP A 132 -5.12 -14.48 -4.93
C TRP A 132 -4.24 -14.50 -3.67
N LEU A 133 -4.43 -13.56 -2.74
CA LEU A 133 -3.67 -13.51 -1.48
C LEU A 133 -3.81 -14.79 -0.65
N VAL A 134 -5.01 -15.37 -0.60
CA VAL A 134 -5.27 -16.65 0.09
C VAL A 134 -4.69 -17.83 -0.70
N GLY A 135 -4.83 -17.82 -2.04
CA GLY A 135 -4.34 -18.87 -2.93
C GLY A 135 -2.82 -19.04 -2.89
N CYS A 136 -2.05 -17.95 -2.97
CA CYS A 136 -0.58 -18.01 -2.91
C CYS A 136 -0.06 -18.41 -1.52
N SER A 137 -0.73 -18.02 -0.43
CA SER A 137 -0.34 -18.43 0.94
C SER A 137 -0.56 -19.93 1.18
N CYS A 138 -1.49 -20.56 0.45
CA CYS A 138 -1.67 -22.01 0.41
C CYS A 138 -0.67 -22.70 -0.52
N ALA A 139 -0.34 -22.11 -1.67
CA ALA A 139 0.62 -22.66 -2.63
C ALA A 139 2.05 -22.73 -2.07
N SER A 140 2.47 -21.74 -1.27
CA SER A 140 3.79 -21.74 -0.60
C SER A 140 3.92 -22.78 0.52
N LYS A 141 2.88 -23.56 0.83
CA LYS A 141 2.87 -24.62 1.84
C LYS A 141 2.80 -26.04 1.27
N ILE A 142 2.80 -26.19 -0.05
CA ILE A 142 2.80 -27.52 -0.68
C ILE A 142 4.26 -27.90 -0.92
N PRO A 143 4.85 -28.83 -0.16
CA PRO A 143 6.19 -29.32 -0.46
C PRO A 143 6.12 -30.07 -1.79
N THR A 144 6.76 -29.52 -2.82
CA THR A 144 7.02 -30.25 -4.06
C THR A 144 7.83 -31.50 -3.72
N THR A 145 7.20 -32.66 -3.86
CA THR A 145 7.83 -33.98 -3.74
C THR A 145 8.38 -34.39 -5.09
#